data_AF-A0A6L8QA41-F1
#
_entry.id   AF-A0A6L8QA41-F1
#
_cell.length_a   1.000
_cell.length_b   1.000
_cell.length_c   1.000
_cell.angle_alpha   90.00
_cell.angle_beta   90.00
_cell.angle_gamma   90.00
#
_symmetry.space_group_name_H-M   'P 1'
#
loop_
_entity.id
_entity.type
_entity.pdbx_description
1 polymer ?
#
loop_
_entity_poly.entity_id
_entity_poly.type
_entity_poly.pdbx_seq_one_letter_code
_entity_poly.pdbx_strand_id
1 'polypeptide(L)' 'MQINDGDTVCIVGGGPGGSACAMTLLKEARRLDKKINVVILEHKNFSGLRHHNQCIGVLTSF' A
#
# COMPACT_ATOMS: atom_id res chain seq x y z
N MET A 1 12.92 -12.14 -5.33
CA MET A 1 12.07 -12.30 -4.14
C MET A 1 10.86 -13.11 -4.55
N GLN A 2 10.61 -14.26 -3.92
CA GLN A 2 9.48 -15.13 -4.25
C GLN A 2 8.42 -14.96 -3.16
N ILE A 3 7.16 -14.71 -3.57
CA ILE A 3 6.02 -14.63 -2.67
C ILE A 3 5.34 -15.99 -2.63
N ASN A 4 5.11 -16.52 -1.44
CA ASN A 4 4.44 -17.79 -1.19
C ASN A 4 3.04 -17.57 -0.61
N ASP A 5 2.23 -18.62 -0.66
CA ASP A 5 0.92 -18.61 0.00
C ASP A 5 1.11 -18.50 1.53
N GLY A 6 0.31 -17.64 2.15
CA GLY A 6 0.38 -17.33 3.58
C GLY A 6 1.42 -16.27 3.98
N ASP A 7 2.25 -15.78 3.05
CA ASP A 7 3.26 -14.77 3.37
C ASP A 7 2.64 -13.47 3.90
N THR A 8 3.34 -12.82 4.83
CA THR A 8 3.00 -11.48 5.31
C THR A 8 4.06 -10.47 4.85
N VAL A 9 3.63 -9.46 4.10
CA VAL A 9 4.50 -8.41 3.57
C VAL A 9 4.21 -7.10 4.31
N CYS A 10 5.26 -6.54 4.91
CA CYS A 10 5.20 -5.25 5.59
C CYS A 10 5.67 -4.13 4.65
N ILE A 11 4.85 -3.09 4.48
CA ILE A 11 5.16 -1.90 3.70
C ILE A 11 5.28 -0.72 4.67
N VAL A 12 6.42 -0.04 4.65
CA VAL A 12 6.68 1.14 5.48
C VAL A 12 6.37 2.40 4.67
N GLY A 13 5.41 3.18 5.14
CA GLY A 13 4.85 4.36 4.48
C GLY A 13 3.50 4.06 3.80
N GLY A 14 2.44 4.74 4.23
CA GLY A 14 1.07 4.63 3.71
C GLY A 14 0.73 5.68 2.65
N GLY A 15 1.70 6.50 2.23
CA GLY A 15 1.54 7.42 1.11
C GLY A 15 1.21 6.73 -0.22
N PRO A 16 1.03 7.49 -1.32
CA PRO A 16 0.59 6.93 -2.61
C PRO A 16 1.48 5.80 -3.14
N GLY A 17 2.80 5.89 -2.97
CA GLY A 17 3.72 4.82 -3.37
C GLY A 17 3.50 3.51 -2.59
N GLY A 18 3.42 3.58 -1.26
CA GLY A 18 3.22 2.40 -0.41
C GLY A 18 1.82 1.80 -0.57
N SER A 19 0.78 2.64 -0.66
CA SER A 19 -0.59 2.19 -0.90
C SER A 19 -0.78 1.57 -2.30
N ALA A 20 -0.19 2.17 -3.35
CA ALA A 20 -0.24 1.60 -4.70
C ALA A 20 0.55 0.28 -4.77
N CYS A 21 1.70 0.20 -4.09
CA CYS A 21 2.47 -1.03 -3.94
C CYS A 21 1.63 -2.12 -3.28
N ALA A 22 0.99 -1.83 -2.14
CA ALA A 22 0.12 -2.77 -1.43
C ALA A 22 -1.01 -3.31 -2.31
N MET A 23 -1.71 -2.41 -3.00
CA MET A 23 -2.80 -2.74 -3.93
C MET A 23 -2.33 -3.63 -5.07
N THR A 24 -1.20 -3.27 -5.68
CA THR A 24 -0.62 -4.03 -6.80
C THR A 24 -0.16 -5.40 -6.33
N LEU A 25 0.47 -5.49 -5.16
CA LEU A 25 0.93 -6.75 -4.58
C LEU A 25 -0.22 -7.73 -4.34
N LEU A 26 -1.33 -7.25 -3.75
CA LEU A 26 -2.53 -8.05 -3.55
C LEU A 26 -3.19 -8.47 -4.86
N LYS A 27 -3.12 -7.62 -5.90
CA LYS A 27 -3.65 -7.94 -7.23
C LYS A 27 -2.82 -9.03 -7.92
N GLU A 28 -1.49 -8.93 -7.88
CA GLU A 28 -0.60 -9.92 -8.47
C GLU A 28 -0.62 -11.24 -7.70
N ALA A 29 -0.68 -11.21 -6.37
CA ALA A 29 -0.84 -12.43 -5.57
C ALA A 29 -2.12 -13.20 -5.94
N ARG A 30 -3.25 -12.49 -6.06
CA ARG A 30 -4.52 -13.10 -6.51
C ARG A 30 -4.43 -13.67 -7.92
N ARG A 31 -3.72 -13.01 -8.85
CA ARG A 31 -3.50 -13.53 -10.21
C ARG A 31 -2.71 -14.83 -10.24
N LEU A 32 -1.86 -15.06 -9.22
CA LEU A 32 -1.05 -16.26 -9.06
C LEU A 32 -1.71 -17.31 -8.15
N ASP A 33 -3.00 -17.13 -7.81
CA ASP A 33 -3.74 -17.96 -6.84
C ASP A 33 -3.05 -18.07 -5.46
N LYS A 34 -2.44 -16.97 -5.01
CA LYS A 34 -1.80 -16.85 -3.70
C LYS A 34 -2.59 -15.93 -2.80
N LYS A 35 -2.75 -16.33 -1.56
CA LYS A 35 -3.28 -15.53 -0.47
C LYS A 35 -2.13 -15.04 0.37
N ILE A 36 -2.00 -13.72 0.47
CA ILE A 36 -0.99 -13.07 1.29
C ILE A 36 -1.64 -12.03 2.18
N ASN A 37 -0.95 -11.70 3.27
CA ASN A 37 -1.29 -10.58 4.12
C ASN A 37 -0.38 -9.39 3.76
N VAL A 38 -0.96 -8.19 3.68
CA VAL A 38 -0.19 -6.96 3.51
C VAL A 38 -0.48 -6.04 4.69
N VAL A 39 0.58 -5.68 5.41
CA VAL A 39 0.52 -4.76 6.55
C VAL A 39 1.19 -3.45 6.13
N ILE A 40 0.49 -2.33 6.26
CA ILE A 40 1.04 -1.01 6.00
C ILE A 40 1.30 -0.33 7.34
N LEU A 41 2.56 0.04 7.59
CA LEU A 41 2.95 0.85 8.73
C LEU A 41 3.11 2.29 8.28
N GLU A 42 2.33 3.21 8.84
CA GLU A 42 2.41 4.64 8.56
C GLU A 42 2.51 5.42 9.87
N HIS A 43 3.50 6.28 9.97
CA HIS A 43 3.75 7.08 11.17
C HIS A 43 2.79 8.28 11.25
N LYS A 44 2.22 8.70 10.11
CA LYS A 44 1.24 9.78 10.04
C LYS A 44 -0.08 9.30 10.64
N ASN A 45 -0.53 10.01 11.65
CA ASN A 45 -1.86 9.82 12.18
C ASN A 45 -2.89 10.58 11.30
N PHE A 46 -3.71 9.83 10.58
CA PHE A 46 -4.81 10.40 9.78
C PHE A 46 -6.11 10.61 10.58
N SER A 47 -6.15 10.19 11.85
CA SER A 47 -7.25 10.52 12.78
C SER A 47 -6.95 11.86 13.47
N GLY A 48 -7.67 12.92 13.06
CA GLY A 48 -7.46 14.30 13.54
C GLY A 48 -6.97 15.27 12.46
N LEU A 49 -6.55 16.50 12.85
CA LEU A 49 -6.11 17.56 11.94
C LEU A 49 -4.97 17.13 11.00
N ARG A 50 -5.38 16.65 9.82
CA ARG A 50 -4.74 16.74 8.49
C ARG A 50 -3.21 16.63 8.42
N HIS A 51 -2.63 15.57 8.99
CA HIS A 51 -1.30 15.12 8.58
C HIS A 51 -1.41 14.40 7.23
N HIS A 52 -1.27 15.14 6.14
CA HIS A 52 -1.27 14.59 4.79
C HIS A 52 0.14 14.54 4.20
N ASN A 53 0.35 13.70 3.20
CA ASN A 53 1.52 13.88 2.36
C ASN A 53 1.29 15.17 1.53
N GLN A 54 2.18 16.14 1.64
CA GLN A 54 2.07 17.42 0.93
C GLN A 54 2.44 17.31 -0.56
N CYS A 55 2.69 16.09 -1.04
CA CYS A 55 3.25 15.83 -2.37
C CYS A 55 2.28 15.05 -3.29
N ILE A 56 1.02 14.81 -2.87
CA ILE A 56 0.00 14.22 -3.74
C ILE A 56 -0.51 15.36 -4.61
N GLY A 57 0.32 15.73 -5.59
CA GLY A 57 -0.06 16.68 -6.61
C GLY A 57 -1.42 16.32 -7.20
N VAL A 58 -2.16 17.34 -7.63
CA VAL A 58 -3.48 17.20 -8.26
C VAL A 58 -3.39 16.24 -9.45
N LEU A 59 -4.03 15.07 -9.34
CA LEU A 59 -4.37 14.27 -10.52
C LEU A 59 -5.67 14.85 -11.09
N THR A 60 -5.53 15.85 -11.96
CA THR A 60 -6.59 16.29 -12.85
C THR A 60 -6.57 15.36 -14.07
N SER A 61 -7.69 14.71 -14.35
CA SER A 61 -7.93 14.06 -15.64
C SER A 61 -8.71 15.05 -16.50
N PHE A 62 -8.17 15.44 -17.66
CA PHE A 62 -8.91 16.12 -18.72
C PHE A 62 -9.60 15.09 -19.61
#